data_AF-A0A9E0IZV0-F1
#
_entry.id   AF-A0A9E0IZV0-F1
#
_cell.length_a   1.000
_cell.length_b   1.000
_cell.length_c   1.000
_cell.angle_alpha   90.00
_cell.angle_beta   90.00
_cell.angle_gamma   90.00
#
_symmetry.space_group_name_H-M   'P 1'
#
loop_
_entity.id
_entity.type
_entity.pdbx_description
1 polymer ?
#
loop_
_entity_poly.entity_id
_entity_poly.type
_entity_poly.pdbx_seq_one_letter_code
_entity_poly.pdbx_strand_id
1 'polypeptide(L)'
;MADPIYEGAEGRRLRFDFPEPWLALKFDDSAWYRDRMKSRVNAMDIVACHGDTHWWVEVKDCKGFEPDNQPRLSPNNDSDEVVAVRAWVNSHGYGRAVTVKRAKPFVVDEVAEKLEGTLVSLAAAVRADTGQMDAAKVIPFAQVIGGEAQWSVVLLLTWDPDANDFPRLAIRLRDKLCQRLAAYKVQCFVLNENDVAPQQPWTLMRAES
;
A
#
# COMPACT_ATOMS: atom_id res chain seq x y z
N MET A 1 -4.92 -24.29 -6.18
CA MET A 1 -4.06 -23.09 -6.10
C MET A 1 -4.95 -21.92 -6.49
N ALA A 2 -4.96 -20.83 -5.72
CA ALA A 2 -5.67 -19.62 -6.11
C ALA A 2 -5.07 -19.04 -7.40
N ASP A 3 -5.87 -18.31 -8.18
CA ASP A 3 -5.36 -17.65 -9.39
C ASP A 3 -4.29 -16.61 -9.00
N PRO A 4 -3.18 -16.51 -9.76
CA PRO A 4 -2.13 -15.54 -9.49
C PRO A 4 -2.66 -14.10 -9.61
N ILE A 5 -2.14 -13.22 -8.74
CA ILE A 5 -2.43 -11.78 -8.79
C ILE A 5 -1.28 -11.09 -9.53
N TYR A 6 -1.63 -10.22 -10.49
CA TYR A 6 -0.67 -9.44 -11.24
C TYR A 6 -0.74 -7.96 -10.87
N GLU A 7 0.41 -7.36 -10.55
CA GLU A 7 0.53 -5.94 -10.19
C GLU A 7 1.61 -5.23 -11.01
N GLY A 8 1.39 -3.97 -11.35
CA GLY A 8 2.30 -3.17 -12.16
C GLY A 8 1.95 -3.10 -13.65
N ALA A 9 2.76 -2.33 -14.38
CA ALA A 9 2.55 -2.05 -15.80
C ALA A 9 3.01 -3.18 -16.72
N GLU A 10 2.53 -3.18 -17.97
CA GLU A 10 3.02 -4.07 -19.02
C GLU A 10 4.56 -4.00 -19.15
N GLY A 11 5.20 -5.16 -19.32
CA GLY A 11 6.67 -5.31 -19.30
C GLY A 11 7.34 -5.19 -17.93
N ARG A 12 6.61 -4.81 -16.87
CA ARG A 12 7.11 -4.68 -15.49
C ARG A 12 6.20 -5.32 -14.44
N ARG A 13 5.29 -6.20 -14.87
CA ARG A 13 4.33 -6.86 -13.99
C ARG A 13 5.02 -7.81 -13.01
N LEU A 14 4.60 -7.74 -11.78
CA LEU A 14 4.86 -8.70 -10.72
C LEU A 14 3.70 -9.69 -10.65
N ARG A 15 4.03 -10.95 -10.41
CA ARG A 15 3.09 -12.04 -10.18
C ARG A 15 3.23 -12.51 -8.74
N PHE A 16 2.12 -12.51 -8.02
CA PHE A 16 1.98 -13.01 -6.67
C PHE A 16 1.19 -14.31 -6.70
N ASP A 17 1.76 -15.37 -6.15
CA ASP A 17 1.07 -16.65 -6.01
C ASP A 17 0.85 -16.94 -4.52
N PHE A 18 -0.40 -17.10 -4.12
CA PHE A 18 -0.81 -17.45 -2.76
C PHE A 18 -1.27 -18.92 -2.73
N PRO A 19 -0.76 -19.75 -1.79
CA PRO A 19 -1.16 -21.14 -1.67
C PRO A 19 -2.52 -21.24 -1.00
N GLU A 20 -3.25 -22.32 -1.28
CA GLU A 20 -4.41 -22.66 -0.44
C GLU A 20 -3.96 -22.92 1.01
N PRO A 21 -4.76 -22.52 2.02
CA PRO A 21 -6.11 -21.98 1.94
C PRO A 21 -6.18 -20.43 1.98
N TRP A 22 -5.13 -19.71 1.59
CA TRP A 22 -5.15 -18.25 1.58
C TRP A 22 -6.17 -17.70 0.58
N LEU A 23 -6.96 -16.74 1.04
CA LEU A 23 -7.73 -15.86 0.19
C LEU A 23 -6.85 -14.65 -0.13
N ALA A 24 -6.78 -14.26 -1.40
CA ALA A 24 -6.07 -13.07 -1.82
C ALA A 24 -6.86 -12.36 -2.92
N LEU A 25 -6.79 -11.03 -2.95
CA LEU A 25 -7.51 -10.19 -3.89
C LEU A 25 -6.70 -8.94 -4.23
N LYS A 26 -6.65 -8.59 -5.52
CA LYS A 26 -6.28 -7.23 -5.95
C LYS A 26 -7.39 -6.27 -5.57
N PHE A 27 -7.26 -5.60 -4.43
CA PHE A 27 -8.36 -4.91 -3.78
C PHE A 27 -8.74 -3.62 -4.48
N ASP A 28 -7.75 -2.82 -4.90
CA ASP A 28 -7.93 -1.57 -5.62
C ASP A 28 -8.52 -1.75 -7.04
N ASP A 29 -8.55 -3.00 -7.51
CA ASP A 29 -9.16 -3.43 -8.76
C ASP A 29 -10.36 -4.39 -8.54
N SER A 30 -10.85 -4.51 -7.31
CA SER A 30 -12.11 -5.20 -7.06
C SER A 30 -13.29 -4.39 -7.59
N ALA A 31 -14.33 -5.07 -8.10
CA ALA A 31 -15.56 -4.41 -8.55
C ALA A 31 -16.20 -3.59 -7.42
N TRP A 32 -16.20 -4.16 -6.19
CA TRP A 32 -16.64 -3.45 -4.99
C TRP A 32 -15.93 -2.11 -4.82
N TYR A 33 -14.60 -2.09 -4.81
CA TYR A 33 -13.86 -0.87 -4.58
C TYR A 33 -14.03 0.13 -5.73
N ARG A 34 -13.85 -0.31 -6.99
CA ARG A 34 -13.92 0.58 -8.16
C ARG A 34 -15.27 1.28 -8.27
N ASP A 35 -16.36 0.56 -8.05
CA ASP A 35 -17.70 1.06 -8.34
C ASP A 35 -18.32 1.79 -7.15
N ARG A 36 -17.86 1.51 -5.92
CA ARG A 36 -18.47 2.04 -4.68
C ARG A 36 -17.57 2.95 -3.86
N MET A 37 -16.26 2.76 -3.90
CA MET A 37 -15.34 3.36 -2.93
C MET A 37 -14.26 4.26 -3.53
N LYS A 38 -13.80 3.97 -4.76
CA LYS A 38 -12.66 4.64 -5.43
C LYS A 38 -12.78 6.16 -5.51
N SER A 39 -13.99 6.71 -5.58
CA SER A 39 -14.22 8.17 -5.60
C SER A 39 -14.07 8.85 -4.24
N ARG A 40 -13.92 8.08 -3.16
CA ARG A 40 -13.95 8.56 -1.77
C ARG A 40 -12.67 8.28 -1.01
N VAL A 41 -12.07 7.12 -1.27
CA VAL A 41 -10.92 6.61 -0.53
C VAL A 41 -9.95 5.94 -1.49
N ASN A 42 -8.67 5.97 -1.10
CA ASN A 42 -7.64 5.14 -1.70
C ASN A 42 -7.66 3.73 -1.06
N ALA A 43 -7.06 2.74 -1.71
CA ALA A 43 -6.96 1.39 -1.15
C ALA A 43 -5.62 0.74 -1.44
N MET A 44 -5.27 -0.21 -0.58
CA MET A 44 -4.16 -1.15 -0.78
C MET A 44 -4.32 -1.88 -2.10
N ASP A 45 -3.21 -2.17 -2.77
CA ASP A 45 -3.22 -2.91 -4.04
C ASP A 45 -3.69 -4.35 -3.83
N ILE A 46 -3.12 -5.07 -2.84
CA ILE A 46 -3.44 -6.47 -2.56
C ILE A 46 -3.80 -6.64 -1.08
N VAL A 47 -4.86 -7.42 -0.81
CA VAL A 47 -5.18 -7.92 0.52
C VAL A 47 -5.25 -9.44 0.50
N ALA A 48 -4.73 -10.09 1.55
CA ALA A 48 -4.79 -11.53 1.72
C ALA A 48 -5.12 -11.90 3.17
N CYS A 49 -5.80 -13.03 3.36
CA CYS A 49 -6.08 -13.59 4.69
C CYS A 49 -6.20 -15.12 4.70
N HIS A 50 -5.85 -15.71 5.84
CA HIS A 50 -6.17 -17.09 6.20
C HIS A 50 -6.42 -17.13 7.72
N GLY A 51 -7.66 -17.44 8.11
CA GLY A 51 -8.09 -17.30 9.51
C GLY A 51 -7.87 -15.87 9.98
N ASP A 52 -7.27 -15.70 11.15
CA ASP A 52 -6.99 -14.39 11.75
C ASP A 52 -5.69 -13.75 11.24
N THR A 53 -4.95 -14.38 10.32
CA THR A 53 -3.72 -13.81 9.75
C THR A 53 -4.02 -13.03 8.48
N HIS A 54 -3.59 -11.77 8.43
CA HIS A 54 -3.81 -10.85 7.33
C HIS A 54 -2.50 -10.26 6.80
N TRP A 55 -2.38 -10.18 5.47
CA TRP A 55 -1.27 -9.52 4.77
C TRP A 55 -1.79 -8.53 3.74
N TRP A 56 -1.45 -7.26 3.91
CA TRP A 56 -1.84 -6.19 3.00
C TRP A 56 -0.61 -5.61 2.34
N VAL A 57 -0.59 -5.60 1.01
CA VAL A 57 0.58 -5.24 0.21
C VAL A 57 0.28 -4.03 -0.64
N GLU A 58 1.16 -3.05 -0.57
CA GLU A 58 1.23 -1.91 -1.47
C GLU A 58 2.48 -2.04 -2.32
N VAL A 59 2.34 -1.94 -3.63
CA VAL A 59 3.43 -2.07 -4.61
C VAL A 59 3.76 -0.71 -5.19
N LYS A 60 5.04 -0.34 -5.19
CA LYS A 60 5.55 0.82 -5.92
C LYS A 60 6.63 0.41 -6.87
N ASP A 61 6.44 0.78 -8.13
CA ASP A 61 7.44 0.57 -9.15
C ASP A 61 8.48 1.69 -9.09
N CYS A 62 9.66 1.38 -8.54
CA CYS A 62 10.79 2.29 -8.46
C CYS A 62 11.97 1.87 -9.34
N LYS A 63 12.03 0.62 -9.81
CA LYS A 63 13.13 0.11 -10.64
C LYS A 63 13.27 0.91 -11.94
N GLY A 64 14.42 1.56 -12.13
CA GLY A 64 14.72 2.44 -13.27
C GLY A 64 14.09 3.84 -13.17
N PHE A 65 13.38 4.13 -12.08
CA PHE A 65 12.75 5.42 -11.77
C PHE A 65 13.10 5.87 -10.34
N GLU A 66 14.22 5.39 -9.80
CA GLU A 66 14.66 5.68 -8.43
C GLU A 66 14.84 7.19 -8.23
N PRO A 67 15.49 7.95 -9.14
CA PRO A 67 15.62 9.40 -9.00
C PRO A 67 14.26 10.11 -8.91
N ASP A 68 13.29 9.71 -9.71
CA ASP A 68 11.94 10.29 -9.73
C ASP A 68 11.15 9.95 -8.45
N ASN A 69 11.47 8.83 -7.81
CA ASN A 69 10.85 8.41 -6.55
C ASN A 69 11.59 8.96 -5.30
N GLN A 70 12.86 9.40 -5.39
CA GLN A 70 13.61 9.92 -4.24
C GLN A 70 12.87 10.99 -3.40
N PRO A 71 12.14 11.97 -3.99
CA PRO A 71 11.41 12.96 -3.20
C PRO A 71 10.35 12.36 -2.27
N ARG A 72 9.74 11.24 -2.66
CA ARG A 72 8.71 10.54 -1.88
C ARG A 72 9.25 9.40 -1.02
N LEU A 73 10.56 9.14 -1.03
CA LEU A 73 11.23 8.18 -0.15
C LEU A 73 11.74 8.82 1.16
N SER A 74 11.48 10.10 1.38
CA SER A 74 11.83 10.81 2.61
C SER A 74 10.77 11.85 2.99
N PRO A 75 10.40 11.95 4.28
CA PRO A 75 9.40 12.93 4.72
C PRO A 75 9.92 14.37 4.63
N ASN A 76 11.23 14.59 4.58
CA ASN A 76 11.83 15.94 4.58
C ASN A 76 12.54 16.29 3.26
N ASN A 77 12.16 15.63 2.16
CA ASN A 77 12.77 15.84 0.84
C ASN A 77 11.75 16.48 -0.12
N ASP A 78 11.16 17.60 0.31
CA ASP A 78 10.35 18.44 -0.57
C ASP A 78 11.24 18.99 -1.68
N SER A 79 10.74 19.00 -2.92
CA SER A 79 11.45 19.64 -4.03
C SER A 79 11.48 21.17 -3.84
N ASP A 80 12.44 21.82 -4.49
CA ASP A 80 12.60 23.29 -4.42
C ASP A 80 11.32 24.02 -4.83
N GLU A 81 10.54 23.48 -5.77
CA GLU A 81 9.25 24.05 -6.17
C GLU A 81 8.23 23.99 -5.03
N VAL A 82 8.13 22.87 -4.29
CA VAL A 82 7.22 22.74 -3.15
C VAL A 82 7.60 23.73 -2.05
N VAL A 83 8.90 23.88 -1.79
CA VAL A 83 9.43 24.84 -0.81
C VAL A 83 9.11 26.28 -1.23
N ALA A 84 9.35 26.62 -2.50
CA ALA A 84 9.07 27.95 -3.05
C ALA A 84 7.58 28.31 -2.98
N VAL A 85 6.68 27.39 -3.38
CA VAL A 85 5.23 27.61 -3.31
C VAL A 85 4.77 27.79 -1.87
N ARG A 86 5.29 26.99 -0.93
CA ARG A 86 4.96 27.14 0.50
C ARG A 86 5.42 28.48 1.05
N ALA A 87 6.62 28.93 0.70
CA ALA A 87 7.12 30.25 1.08
C ALA A 87 6.24 31.37 0.51
N TRP A 88 5.81 31.24 -0.75
CA TRP A 88 4.90 32.20 -1.40
C TRP A 88 3.52 32.26 -0.71
N VAL A 89 2.90 31.11 -0.41
CA VAL A 89 1.62 31.05 0.32
C VAL A 89 1.72 31.75 1.66
N ASN A 90 2.82 31.54 2.38
CA ASN A 90 3.05 32.15 3.68
C ASN A 90 3.30 33.67 3.57
N SER A 91 4.08 34.12 2.60
CA SER A 91 4.39 35.55 2.43
C SER A 91 3.17 36.40 2.05
N HIS A 92 2.12 35.78 1.49
CA HIS A 92 0.86 36.43 1.14
C HIS A 92 -0.23 36.25 2.23
N GLY A 93 0.10 35.67 3.38
CA GLY A 93 -0.85 35.51 4.50
C GLY A 93 -1.88 34.39 4.32
N TYR A 94 -1.74 33.55 3.29
CA TYR A 94 -2.68 32.45 3.01
C TYR A 94 -2.42 31.19 3.84
N GLY A 95 -1.38 31.15 4.68
CA GLY A 95 -0.99 29.96 5.44
C GLY A 95 -2.05 29.42 6.42
N ARG A 96 -3.07 30.21 6.77
CA ARG A 96 -4.24 29.75 7.55
C ARG A 96 -5.36 29.16 6.70
N ALA A 97 -5.38 29.45 5.40
CA ALA A 97 -6.44 29.05 4.48
C ALA A 97 -6.01 27.95 3.50
N VAL A 98 -4.70 27.83 3.22
CA VAL A 98 -4.16 26.94 2.21
C VAL A 98 -3.06 26.06 2.79
N THR A 99 -3.15 24.75 2.53
CA THR A 99 -2.09 23.79 2.84
C THR A 99 -1.40 23.35 1.55
N VAL A 100 -0.08 23.56 1.46
CA VAL A 100 0.73 23.11 0.31
C VAL A 100 1.23 21.68 0.56
N LYS A 101 0.80 20.75 -0.29
CA LYS A 101 1.23 19.35 -0.29
C LYS A 101 1.89 19.00 -1.62
N ARG A 102 2.77 17.99 -1.60
CA ARG A 102 3.34 17.37 -2.80
C ARG A 102 2.23 16.73 -3.63
N ALA A 103 2.39 16.68 -4.95
CA ALA A 103 1.51 15.90 -5.81
C ALA A 103 1.62 14.40 -5.53
N LYS A 104 2.85 13.90 -5.32
CA LYS A 104 3.12 12.54 -4.83
C LYS A 104 3.56 12.62 -3.35
N PRO A 105 2.71 12.22 -2.39
CA PRO A 105 3.05 12.32 -0.97
C PRO A 105 4.21 11.39 -0.61
N PHE A 106 4.72 11.56 0.62
CA PHE A 106 5.66 10.61 1.20
C PHE A 106 5.04 9.20 1.20
N VAL A 107 5.79 8.20 0.73
CA VAL A 107 5.25 6.87 0.45
C VAL A 107 4.60 6.20 1.67
N VAL A 108 5.11 6.45 2.88
CA VAL A 108 4.53 5.92 4.12
C VAL A 108 3.17 6.55 4.42
N ASP A 109 2.99 7.84 4.14
CA ASP A 109 1.70 8.51 4.34
C ASP A 109 0.67 7.98 3.34
N GLU A 110 1.10 7.68 2.13
CA GLU A 110 0.25 7.05 1.10
C GLU A 110 -0.20 5.64 1.49
N VAL A 111 0.71 4.81 2.02
CA VAL A 111 0.37 3.47 2.54
C VAL A 111 -0.62 3.59 3.70
N ALA A 112 -0.42 4.54 4.62
CA ALA A 112 -1.34 4.75 5.73
C ALA A 112 -2.73 5.19 5.26
N GLU A 113 -2.81 6.11 4.30
CA GLU A 113 -4.07 6.55 3.71
C GLU A 113 -4.79 5.39 2.99
N LYS A 114 -4.06 4.56 2.25
CA LYS A 114 -4.59 3.38 1.58
C LYS A 114 -5.09 2.31 2.55
N LEU A 115 -4.36 2.07 3.64
CA LEU A 115 -4.79 1.18 4.71
C LEU A 115 -6.10 1.66 5.35
N GLU A 116 -6.17 2.94 5.69
CA GLU A 116 -7.37 3.57 6.25
C GLU A 116 -8.56 3.47 5.30
N GLY A 117 -8.33 3.75 4.02
CA GLY A 117 -9.37 3.65 3.00
C GLY A 117 -9.82 2.21 2.73
N THR A 118 -8.91 1.23 2.76
CA THR A 118 -9.27 -0.19 2.71
C THR A 118 -10.13 -0.59 3.91
N LEU A 119 -9.78 -0.18 5.14
CA LEU A 119 -10.61 -0.43 6.33
C LEU A 119 -12.02 0.17 6.20
N VAL A 120 -12.13 1.42 5.74
CA VAL A 120 -13.42 2.08 5.49
C VAL A 120 -14.23 1.33 4.43
N SER A 121 -13.57 0.87 3.36
CA SER A 121 -14.18 0.07 2.30
C SER A 121 -14.71 -1.28 2.81
N LEU A 122 -13.95 -1.97 3.66
CA LEU A 122 -14.36 -3.24 4.27
C LEU A 122 -15.53 -3.05 5.24
N ALA A 123 -15.49 -2.00 6.07
CA ALA A 123 -16.60 -1.66 6.96
C ALA A 123 -17.88 -1.35 6.18
N ALA A 124 -17.77 -0.66 5.04
CA ALA A 124 -18.90 -0.43 4.13
C ALA A 124 -19.42 -1.72 3.50
N ALA A 125 -18.53 -2.64 3.10
CA ALA A 125 -18.90 -3.92 2.49
C ALA A 125 -19.69 -4.81 3.46
N VAL A 126 -19.26 -4.89 4.72
CA VAL A 126 -19.97 -5.63 5.78
C VAL A 126 -21.39 -5.10 6.02
N ARG A 127 -21.62 -3.81 5.76
CA ARG A 127 -22.93 -3.17 5.93
C ARG A 127 -23.76 -3.13 4.65
N ALA A 128 -23.21 -3.57 3.52
CA ALA A 128 -23.91 -3.60 2.25
C ALA A 128 -25.07 -4.60 2.30
N ASP A 129 -26.11 -4.34 1.51
CA ASP A 129 -27.22 -5.29 1.39
C ASP A 129 -26.74 -6.64 0.85
N THR A 130 -27.31 -7.71 1.36
CA THR A 130 -27.00 -9.11 1.03
C THR A 130 -27.10 -9.44 -0.46
N GLY A 131 -27.83 -8.64 -1.25
CA GLY A 131 -27.89 -8.76 -2.71
C GLY A 131 -26.64 -8.27 -3.46
N GLN A 132 -25.67 -7.62 -2.80
CA GLN A 132 -24.48 -7.09 -3.44
C GLN A 132 -23.35 -8.13 -3.51
N MET A 133 -23.36 -8.94 -4.57
CA MET A 133 -22.40 -10.03 -4.78
C MET A 133 -20.93 -9.58 -4.72
N ASP A 134 -20.62 -8.35 -5.14
CA ASP A 134 -19.24 -7.85 -5.09
C ASP A 134 -18.76 -7.53 -3.67
N ALA A 135 -19.67 -7.12 -2.77
CA ALA A 135 -19.35 -6.94 -1.36
C ALA A 135 -18.97 -8.29 -0.71
N ALA A 136 -19.69 -9.35 -1.06
CA ALA A 136 -19.42 -10.70 -0.54
C ALA A 136 -18.00 -11.20 -0.82
N LYS A 137 -17.38 -10.75 -1.92
CA LYS A 137 -15.99 -11.12 -2.26
C LYS A 137 -14.94 -10.45 -1.36
N VAL A 138 -15.26 -9.30 -0.76
CA VAL A 138 -14.32 -8.56 0.08
C VAL A 138 -14.58 -8.73 1.58
N ILE A 139 -15.79 -9.16 1.96
CA ILE A 139 -16.19 -9.38 3.37
C ILE A 139 -15.21 -10.28 4.15
N PRO A 140 -14.64 -11.36 3.59
CA PRO A 140 -13.69 -12.19 4.35
C PRO A 140 -12.50 -11.39 4.92
N PHE A 141 -12.03 -10.36 4.20
CA PHE A 141 -10.91 -9.53 4.65
C PHE A 141 -11.27 -8.56 5.78
N ALA A 142 -12.57 -8.33 6.04
CA ALA A 142 -13.03 -7.46 7.13
C ALA A 142 -12.77 -8.05 8.53
N GLN A 143 -12.45 -9.35 8.62
CA GLN A 143 -12.05 -10.01 9.88
C GLN A 143 -10.83 -9.33 10.53
N VAL A 144 -10.01 -8.61 9.74
CA VAL A 144 -8.86 -7.85 10.24
C VAL A 144 -9.22 -6.82 11.33
N ILE A 145 -10.47 -6.36 11.36
CA ILE A 145 -10.96 -5.36 12.32
C ILE A 145 -11.10 -5.98 13.72
N GLY A 146 -11.19 -7.31 13.81
CA GLY A 146 -11.23 -8.04 15.06
C GLY A 146 -9.92 -7.91 15.85
N GLY A 147 -10.02 -7.86 17.18
CA GLY A 147 -8.85 -7.65 18.06
C GLY A 147 -7.83 -8.81 18.07
N GLU A 148 -8.21 -9.98 17.57
CA GLU A 148 -7.36 -11.18 17.47
C GLU A 148 -6.57 -11.24 16.15
N ALA A 149 -6.85 -10.34 15.20
CA ALA A 149 -6.22 -10.37 13.89
C ALA A 149 -4.70 -10.10 13.97
N GLN A 150 -3.92 -11.02 13.42
CA GLN A 150 -2.49 -10.84 13.19
C GLN A 150 -2.30 -10.16 11.85
N TRP A 151 -1.94 -8.87 11.89
CA TRP A 151 -1.95 -8.05 10.69
C TRP A 151 -0.55 -7.56 10.31
N SER A 152 -0.15 -7.89 9.08
CA SER A 152 1.07 -7.46 8.42
C SER A 152 0.78 -6.51 7.26
N VAL A 153 1.54 -5.42 7.17
CA VAL A 153 1.50 -4.44 6.08
C VAL A 153 2.87 -4.43 5.40
N VAL A 154 2.87 -4.54 4.07
CA VAL A 154 4.07 -4.57 3.25
C VAL A 154 4.05 -3.40 2.28
N LEU A 155 5.10 -2.60 2.30
CA LEU A 155 5.46 -1.71 1.19
C LEU A 155 6.51 -2.43 0.34
N LEU A 156 6.09 -2.96 -0.81
CA LEU A 156 6.97 -3.56 -1.80
C LEU A 156 7.45 -2.48 -2.77
N LEU A 157 8.76 -2.25 -2.82
CA LEU A 157 9.38 -1.33 -3.77
C LEU A 157 10.14 -2.17 -4.81
N THR A 158 9.78 -2.09 -6.09
CA THR A 158 10.70 -2.64 -7.10
C THR A 158 11.99 -1.83 -7.04
N TRP A 159 13.13 -2.50 -7.02
CA TRP A 159 14.41 -1.80 -6.88
C TRP A 159 15.46 -2.37 -7.81
N ASP A 160 16.46 -1.56 -8.13
CA ASP A 160 17.64 -2.05 -8.80
C ASP A 160 18.35 -3.10 -7.90
N PRO A 161 18.47 -4.37 -8.34
CA PRO A 161 19.11 -5.41 -7.54
C PRO A 161 20.60 -5.13 -7.27
N ASP A 162 21.25 -4.32 -8.11
CA ASP A 162 22.65 -3.96 -7.96
C ASP A 162 22.86 -2.75 -7.03
N ALA A 163 21.77 -2.10 -6.61
CA ALA A 163 21.82 -0.96 -5.71
C ALA A 163 21.97 -1.40 -4.25
N ASN A 164 23.13 -1.09 -3.65
CA ASN A 164 23.47 -1.45 -2.28
C ASN A 164 22.77 -0.58 -1.20
N ASP A 165 21.96 0.39 -1.59
CA ASP A 165 21.31 1.34 -0.68
C ASP A 165 19.96 0.85 -0.14
N PHE A 166 19.37 -0.16 -0.78
CA PHE A 166 18.04 -0.68 -0.43
C PHE A 166 17.91 -1.10 1.04
N PRO A 167 18.83 -1.88 1.65
CA PRO A 167 18.66 -2.32 3.04
C PRO A 167 18.54 -1.13 4.02
N ARG A 168 19.32 -0.07 3.80
CA ARG A 168 19.27 1.14 4.61
C ARG A 168 17.98 1.92 4.38
N LEU A 169 17.53 2.00 3.12
CA LEU A 169 16.25 2.61 2.75
C LEU A 169 15.08 1.88 3.43
N ALA A 170 15.05 0.55 3.32
CA ALA A 170 14.00 -0.32 3.85
C ALA A 170 13.86 -0.17 5.37
N ILE A 171 14.97 -0.22 6.13
CA ILE A 171 14.95 0.00 7.58
C ILE A 171 14.31 1.35 7.93
N ARG A 172 14.76 2.42 7.27
CA ARG A 172 14.27 3.78 7.54
C ARG A 172 12.78 3.92 7.22
N LEU A 173 12.33 3.40 6.08
CA LEU A 173 10.92 3.45 5.70
C LEU A 173 10.06 2.58 6.61
N ARG A 174 10.54 1.39 7.00
CA ARG A 174 9.88 0.50 7.94
C ARG A 174 9.66 1.19 9.28
N ASP A 175 10.70 1.82 9.84
CA ASP A 175 10.58 2.51 11.13
C ASP A 175 9.54 3.64 11.07
N LYS A 176 9.48 4.36 9.93
CA LYS A 176 8.44 5.37 9.69
C LYS A 176 7.05 4.77 9.52
N LEU A 177 6.94 3.64 8.84
CA LEU A 177 5.69 2.92 8.66
C LEU A 177 5.15 2.40 10.00
N CYS A 178 6.00 1.78 10.83
CA CYS A 178 5.68 1.38 12.21
C CYS A 178 5.22 2.58 13.04
N GLN A 179 5.93 3.71 12.97
CA GLN A 179 5.55 4.91 13.70
C GLN A 179 4.17 5.43 13.25
N ARG A 180 3.92 5.45 11.93
CA ARG A 180 2.66 5.96 11.36
C ARG A 180 1.47 5.05 11.68
N LEU A 181 1.70 3.74 11.74
CA LEU A 181 0.66 2.73 11.92
C LEU A 181 0.59 2.16 13.34
N ALA A 182 1.25 2.77 14.31
CA ALA A 182 1.37 2.25 15.68
C ALA A 182 0.01 1.94 16.34
N ALA A 183 -1.02 2.76 16.05
CA ALA A 183 -2.37 2.58 16.61
C ALA A 183 -3.06 1.29 16.12
N TYR A 184 -2.70 0.79 14.93
CA TYR A 184 -3.28 -0.41 14.33
C TYR A 184 -2.63 -1.72 14.82
N LYS A 185 -1.53 -1.64 15.58
CA LYS A 185 -0.77 -2.80 16.06
C LYS A 185 -0.34 -3.76 14.95
N VAL A 186 0.01 -3.22 13.78
CA VAL A 186 0.45 -4.00 12.61
C VAL A 186 1.95 -4.27 12.61
N GLN A 187 2.35 -5.40 12.04
CA GLN A 187 3.73 -5.65 11.65
C GLN A 187 4.00 -4.96 10.31
N CYS A 188 5.10 -4.22 10.21
CA CYS A 188 5.43 -3.49 8.99
C CYS A 188 6.68 -4.07 8.32
N PHE A 189 6.62 -4.24 7.00
CA PHE A 189 7.73 -4.67 6.18
C PHE A 189 7.94 -3.72 5.01
N VAL A 190 9.19 -3.51 4.64
CA VAL A 190 9.58 -2.84 3.39
C VAL A 190 10.51 -3.78 2.67
N LEU A 191 10.11 -4.24 1.49
CA LEU A 191 10.74 -5.33 0.77
C LEU A 191 11.01 -4.91 -0.68
N ASN A 192 12.05 -5.46 -1.31
CA ASN A 192 12.16 -5.49 -2.77
C ASN A 192 11.82 -6.89 -3.30
N GLU A 193 11.99 -7.13 -4.61
CA GLU A 193 11.64 -8.43 -5.21
C GLU A 193 12.49 -9.61 -4.75
N ASN A 194 13.65 -9.36 -4.13
CA ASN A 194 14.58 -10.39 -3.66
C ASN A 194 14.46 -10.65 -2.15
N ASP A 195 13.73 -9.80 -1.43
CA ASP A 195 13.50 -9.96 0.00
C ASP A 195 12.28 -10.83 0.30
N VAL A 196 12.29 -11.49 1.46
CA VAL A 196 11.17 -12.30 1.95
C VAL A 196 10.91 -11.94 3.40
N ALA A 197 9.67 -11.56 3.72
CA ALA A 197 9.27 -11.35 5.11
C ALA A 197 9.10 -12.69 5.85
N PRO A 198 9.34 -12.74 7.18
CA PRO A 198 9.02 -13.91 7.97
C PRO A 198 7.55 -14.31 7.80
N GLN A 199 7.30 -15.60 7.56
CA GLN A 199 5.94 -16.17 7.40
C GLN A 199 5.14 -15.58 6.23
N GLN A 200 5.80 -14.91 5.28
CA GLN A 200 5.20 -14.44 4.04
C GLN A 200 4.47 -15.60 3.33
N PRO A 201 3.17 -15.48 3.03
CA PRO A 201 2.40 -16.55 2.41
C PRO A 201 2.41 -16.54 0.89
N TRP A 202 3.16 -15.66 0.22
CA TRP A 202 3.20 -15.64 -1.25
C TRP A 202 4.61 -15.86 -1.80
N THR A 203 4.68 -16.36 -3.02
CA THR A 203 5.87 -16.23 -3.86
C THR A 203 5.72 -15.02 -4.79
N LEU A 204 6.84 -14.41 -5.13
CA LEU A 204 6.90 -13.24 -5.99
C LEU A 204 7.84 -13.52 -7.16
N MET A 205 7.39 -13.22 -8.37
CA MET A 205 8.19 -13.35 -9.59
C MET A 205 7.79 -12.27 -10.59
N ARG A 206 8.71 -11.93 -11.51
CA ARG A 206 8.36 -11.07 -12.65
C ARG A 206 7.58 -11.89 -13.66
N ALA A 207 6.44 -11.37 -14.11
CA ALA A 207 5.67 -12.00 -15.16
C ALA A 207 6.41 -11.84 -16.49
N GLU A 208 6.60 -12.95 -17.21
CA GLU A 208 7.10 -12.90 -18.59
C GLU A 208 6.07 -12.17 -19.46
N SER A 209 6.57 -11.27 -20.32
CA SER A 209 5.78 -10.47 -21.26
C SER A 209 5.17 -11.29 -22.38
#